data_AF-A0A1Z5JQ56-F1
#
_entry.id   AF-A0A1Z5JQ56-F1
#
_cell.length_a   1.000
_cell.length_b   1.000
_cell.length_c   1.000
_cell.angle_alpha   90.00
_cell.angle_beta   90.00
_cell.angle_gamma   90.00
#
_symmetry.space_group_name_H-M   'P 1'
#
loop_
_entity.id
_entity.type
_entity.pdbx_description
1 polymer ?
#
loop_
_entity_poly.entity_id
_entity_poly.type
_entity_poly.pdbx_seq_one_letter_code
_entity_poly.pdbx_strand_id
1 'polypeptide(L)'
;MNLYYASSLLDRNDLFAGCGNQPPPPPPCPNGTRAFDDKDELRNAIQDYNPLSVPQPNCWDVSKITDFSRLFSEDYTFNEPIGRWNTSAATNMDYMFFLATDFNQDISDWDTSAVTSMIGMFFQAEVFNQKIGKWDTSAVTDMIDMFNAAYAFNQYIGDWNTAAVTTMAAMFPNTNFNRDISQWDTSAVRNMGSMFGGDRAFNQAIGGWDTSAVSDMSFMFANAESFNRDLSRWDTSRVISMQSMFDGADSFNRPIGNWDIARVTTMEDMFRTAELFNQNLCAWKNSAALKTGMFTDTSCPHPGTPTGNQFCVTCPAS
;
A
#
# COMPACT_ATOMS: atom_id res chain seq x y z
N MET A 1 -36.00 -45.01 25.28
CA MET A 1 -37.10 -44.50 24.43
C MET A 1 -37.59 -43.18 25.01
N ASN A 2 -37.15 -42.09 24.40
CA ASN A 2 -37.97 -41.02 23.77
C ASN A 2 -38.52 -39.98 24.76
N LEU A 3 -37.88 -38.80 24.80
CA LEU A 3 -38.10 -37.59 23.97
C LEU A 3 -39.15 -36.68 24.64
N TYR A 4 -38.68 -35.77 25.51
CA TYR A 4 -39.45 -34.60 25.90
C TYR A 4 -39.04 -33.40 25.04
N TYR A 5 -40.00 -33.06 24.20
CA TYR A 5 -40.27 -31.89 23.39
C TYR A 5 -39.47 -30.59 23.64
N ALA A 6 -39.04 -30.03 22.51
CA ALA A 6 -38.57 -28.68 22.30
C ALA A 6 -39.62 -27.62 22.70
N SER A 7 -39.20 -26.61 23.44
CA SER A 7 -39.93 -25.35 23.57
C SER A 7 -39.54 -24.42 22.41
N SER A 8 -40.54 -24.04 21.63
CA SER A 8 -40.43 -23.19 20.44
C SER A 8 -40.07 -21.74 20.80
N LEU A 9 -39.17 -21.16 20.00
CA LEU A 9 -38.80 -19.73 19.95
C LEU A 9 -39.93 -18.80 19.44
N LEU A 10 -41.21 -19.15 19.65
CA LEU A 10 -42.36 -18.44 19.06
C LEU A 10 -43.13 -17.51 20.03
N ASP A 11 -42.72 -17.40 21.30
CA ASP A 11 -43.36 -16.50 22.28
C ASP A 11 -42.47 -15.31 22.69
N ARG A 12 -41.90 -14.58 21.71
CA ARG A 12 -41.33 -13.24 21.94
C ARG A 12 -41.92 -12.18 21.00
N ASN A 13 -43.25 -12.15 20.90
CA ASN A 13 -43.96 -11.07 20.20
C ASN A 13 -44.07 -9.75 21.01
N ASP A 14 -43.51 -9.66 22.21
CA ASP A 14 -43.57 -8.46 23.05
C ASP A 14 -42.37 -7.48 22.90
N LEU A 15 -41.46 -7.71 21.93
CA LEU A 15 -40.32 -6.81 21.67
C LEU A 15 -40.52 -5.86 20.47
N PHE A 16 -41.68 -5.89 19.79
CA PHE A 16 -41.93 -5.07 18.60
C PHE A 16 -42.85 -3.85 18.84
N ALA A 17 -43.18 -3.51 20.09
CA ALA A 17 -44.10 -2.42 20.42
C ALA A 17 -43.46 -1.01 20.47
N GLY A 18 -42.32 -0.78 19.80
CA GLY A 18 -41.56 0.47 19.87
C GLY A 18 -41.14 1.13 18.55
N CYS A 19 -41.51 0.57 17.38
CA CYS A 19 -41.10 1.10 16.07
C CYS A 19 -42.10 2.12 15.49
N GLY A 20 -42.72 2.94 16.33
CA GLY A 20 -43.61 4.01 15.91
C GLY A 20 -42.92 5.37 15.96
N ASN A 21 -42.53 5.88 14.80
CA ASN A 21 -42.13 7.28 14.56
C ASN A 21 -40.95 7.80 15.41
N GLN A 22 -39.72 7.30 15.15
CA GLN A 22 -38.58 8.20 15.35
C GLN A 22 -38.72 9.34 14.33
N PRO A 23 -38.65 10.62 14.76
CA PRO A 23 -38.61 11.73 13.81
C PRO A 23 -37.47 11.50 12.81
N PRO A 24 -37.65 11.90 11.53
CA PRO A 24 -36.60 11.75 10.54
C PRO A 24 -35.31 12.36 11.10
N PRO A 25 -34.15 11.70 10.89
CA PRO A 25 -32.89 12.25 11.36
C PRO A 25 -32.75 13.70 10.85
N PRO A 26 -32.19 14.61 11.66
CA PRO A 26 -32.04 16.00 11.26
C PRO A 26 -31.32 16.10 9.91
N PRO A 27 -31.61 17.13 9.10
CA PRO A 27 -30.98 17.30 7.81
C PRO A 27 -29.46 17.24 7.93
N PRO A 28 -28.75 16.65 6.95
CA PRO A 28 -27.32 16.79 6.90
C PRO A 28 -26.99 18.30 6.89
N CYS A 29 -26.17 18.75 7.85
CA CYS A 29 -25.73 20.14 7.99
C CYS A 29 -26.80 21.15 8.45
N PRO A 30 -27.27 21.05 9.72
CA PRO A 30 -28.32 21.93 10.24
C PRO A 30 -27.92 23.42 10.34
N ASN A 31 -26.62 23.71 10.36
CA ASN A 31 -26.08 25.08 10.43
C ASN A 31 -25.66 25.61 9.03
N GLY A 32 -26.22 25.04 7.97
CA GLY A 32 -25.90 25.40 6.59
C GLY A 32 -24.60 24.78 6.07
N THR A 33 -24.20 25.21 4.89
CA THR A 33 -22.97 24.80 4.20
C THR A 33 -22.06 26.00 3.96
N ARG A 34 -20.75 25.75 3.83
CA ARG A 34 -19.75 26.75 3.43
C ARG A 34 -19.13 26.28 2.12
N ALA A 35 -19.35 27.02 1.04
CA ALA A 35 -18.76 26.73 -0.25
C ALA A 35 -17.38 27.36 -0.38
N PHE A 36 -16.52 26.69 -1.15
CA PHE A 36 -15.17 27.14 -1.49
C PHE A 36 -15.05 27.18 -3.01
N ASP A 37 -14.60 28.31 -3.55
CA ASP A 37 -14.43 28.47 -4.99
C ASP A 37 -13.05 27.98 -5.46
N ASP A 38 -12.07 27.97 -4.56
CA ASP A 38 -10.73 27.48 -4.82
C ASP A 38 -10.05 26.82 -3.61
N LYS A 39 -8.91 26.19 -3.89
CA LYS A 39 -8.13 25.42 -2.93
C LYS A 39 -7.53 26.28 -1.82
N ASP A 40 -7.16 27.52 -2.11
CA ASP A 40 -6.51 28.39 -1.14
C ASP A 40 -7.53 28.87 -0.10
N GLU A 41 -8.76 29.17 -0.51
CA GLU A 41 -9.85 29.44 0.43
C GLU A 41 -10.13 28.24 1.36
N LEU A 42 -10.16 27.02 0.80
CA LEU A 42 -10.36 25.80 1.59
C LEU A 42 -9.19 25.56 2.55
N ARG A 43 -7.95 25.70 2.08
CA ARG A 43 -6.74 25.54 2.91
C ARG A 43 -6.73 26.53 4.07
N ASN A 44 -7.03 27.79 3.81
CA ASN A 44 -7.11 28.81 4.87
C ASN A 44 -8.18 28.44 5.90
N ALA A 45 -9.33 27.92 5.46
CA ALA A 45 -10.38 27.47 6.38
C ALA A 45 -10.00 26.25 7.23
N ILE A 46 -9.18 25.35 6.69
CA ILE A 46 -8.60 24.22 7.44
C ILE A 46 -7.64 24.75 8.50
N GLN A 47 -6.72 25.65 8.12
CA GLN A 47 -5.73 26.22 9.04
C GLN A 47 -6.35 27.05 10.17
N ASP A 48 -7.44 27.77 9.87
CA ASP A 48 -8.20 28.55 10.84
C ASP A 48 -9.25 27.72 11.58
N TYR A 49 -9.34 26.41 11.33
CA TYR A 49 -10.36 25.57 11.93
C TYR A 49 -10.22 25.50 13.45
N ASN A 50 -11.36 25.54 14.12
CA ASN A 50 -11.51 25.36 15.55
C ASN A 50 -12.79 24.55 15.79
N PRO A 51 -12.86 23.65 16.80
CA PRO A 51 -14.04 22.81 17.02
C PRO A 51 -15.38 23.54 17.20
N LEU A 52 -15.36 24.82 17.55
CA LEU A 52 -16.56 25.66 17.67
C LEU A 52 -17.01 26.30 16.34
N SER A 53 -16.25 26.13 15.26
CA SER A 53 -16.54 26.72 13.95
C SER A 53 -17.84 26.15 13.37
N VAL A 54 -18.64 27.03 12.76
CA VAL A 54 -19.85 26.66 12.03
C VAL A 54 -19.83 27.27 10.63
N PRO A 55 -20.20 26.50 9.59
CA PRO A 55 -20.52 25.07 9.61
C PRO A 55 -19.27 24.19 9.81
N GLN A 56 -19.46 22.99 10.36
CA GLN A 56 -18.40 21.99 10.60
C GLN A 56 -17.79 21.47 9.28
N PRO A 57 -16.57 20.90 9.28
CA PRO A 57 -15.87 20.49 8.05
C PRO A 57 -16.67 19.55 7.15
N ASN A 58 -17.44 18.63 7.72
CA ASN A 58 -18.31 17.71 6.97
C ASN A 58 -19.47 18.40 6.20
N CYS A 59 -19.62 19.71 6.37
CA CYS A 59 -20.64 20.56 5.75
C CYS A 59 -20.04 21.60 4.82
N TRP A 60 -18.76 21.44 4.49
CA TRP A 60 -18.08 22.25 3.49
C TRP A 60 -18.37 21.71 2.10
N ASP A 61 -18.75 22.60 1.20
CA ASP A 61 -18.95 22.29 -0.21
C ASP A 61 -17.63 22.52 -0.95
N VAL A 62 -16.96 21.40 -1.25
CA VAL A 62 -15.69 21.33 -1.97
C VAL A 62 -15.86 20.89 -3.42
N SER A 63 -17.10 20.90 -3.94
CA SER A 63 -17.44 20.32 -5.26
C SER A 63 -16.76 21.00 -6.46
N LYS A 64 -16.20 22.20 -6.28
CA LYS A 64 -15.44 22.93 -7.30
C LYS A 64 -13.93 22.68 -7.23
N ILE A 65 -13.45 22.09 -6.13
CA ILE A 65 -12.02 21.90 -5.90
C ILE A 65 -11.56 20.69 -6.73
N THR A 66 -10.51 20.88 -7.52
CA THR A 66 -9.91 19.82 -8.35
C THR A 66 -8.58 19.33 -7.80
N ASP A 67 -7.90 20.15 -7.00
CA ASP A 67 -6.61 19.85 -6.40
C ASP A 67 -6.72 19.85 -4.87
N PHE A 68 -6.68 18.67 -4.27
CA PHE A 68 -6.71 18.44 -2.83
C PHE A 68 -5.30 18.27 -2.24
N SER A 69 -4.25 18.45 -3.05
CA SER A 69 -2.89 18.16 -2.60
C SER A 69 -2.49 19.02 -1.40
N ARG A 70 -1.90 18.38 -0.38
CA ARG A 70 -1.43 19.03 0.85
C ARG A 70 -2.49 19.86 1.60
N LEU A 71 -3.77 19.52 1.52
CA LEU A 71 -4.80 20.24 2.29
C LEU A 71 -4.66 20.08 3.81
N PHE A 72 -4.27 18.89 4.27
CA PHE A 72 -4.04 18.54 5.68
C PHE A 72 -2.59 18.15 5.95
N SER A 73 -1.67 18.58 5.08
CA SER A 73 -0.24 18.31 5.25
C SER A 73 0.27 18.92 6.55
N GLU A 74 0.92 18.12 7.38
CA GLU A 74 1.44 18.48 8.70
C GLU A 74 0.35 18.93 9.69
N ASP A 75 -0.92 18.61 9.44
CA ASP A 75 -1.99 18.81 10.41
C ASP A 75 -2.11 17.59 11.33
N TYR A 76 -1.15 17.48 12.24
CA TYR A 76 -0.92 16.32 13.10
C TYR A 76 -2.17 15.87 13.88
N THR A 77 -3.05 16.81 14.24
CA THR A 77 -4.18 16.58 15.14
C THR A 77 -5.55 16.56 14.45
N PHE A 78 -5.61 16.88 13.15
CA PHE A 78 -6.89 16.93 12.45
C PHE A 78 -7.51 15.54 12.31
N ASN A 79 -8.72 15.40 12.83
CA ASN A 79 -9.48 14.15 12.76
C ASN A 79 -10.99 14.42 12.73
N GLU A 80 -11.41 15.52 12.10
CA GLU A 80 -12.81 15.90 12.01
C GLU A 80 -13.52 15.24 10.82
N PRO A 81 -14.81 14.90 10.94
CA PRO A 81 -15.53 14.23 9.86
C PRO A 81 -15.52 15.04 8.57
N ILE A 82 -15.10 14.41 7.47
CA ILE A 82 -15.09 14.97 6.10
C ILE A 82 -15.65 13.98 5.05
N GLY A 83 -16.25 12.87 5.50
CA GLY A 83 -16.77 11.83 4.62
C GLY A 83 -17.91 12.27 3.67
N ARG A 84 -18.56 13.42 3.93
CA ARG A 84 -19.64 13.97 3.07
C ARG A 84 -19.14 14.91 1.96
N TRP A 85 -17.84 15.12 1.86
CA TRP A 85 -17.29 15.94 0.79
C TRP A 85 -17.63 15.36 -0.58
N ASN A 86 -18.08 16.22 -1.50
CA ASN A 86 -18.21 15.86 -2.90
C ASN A 86 -16.85 15.99 -3.59
N THR A 87 -16.13 14.88 -3.73
CA THR A 87 -14.80 14.81 -4.33
C THR A 87 -14.79 14.48 -5.82
N SER A 88 -15.95 14.44 -6.49
CA SER A 88 -16.06 14.02 -7.91
C SER A 88 -15.27 14.90 -8.90
N ALA A 89 -14.91 16.12 -8.52
CA ALA A 89 -14.06 17.01 -9.31
C ALA A 89 -12.55 16.82 -9.04
N ALA A 90 -12.17 16.06 -8.00
CA ALA A 90 -10.78 15.90 -7.59
C ALA A 90 -9.97 15.12 -8.63
N THR A 91 -8.87 15.71 -9.08
CA THR A 91 -7.91 15.08 -10.00
C THR A 91 -6.56 14.82 -9.32
N ASN A 92 -6.22 15.56 -8.26
CA ASN A 92 -4.97 15.43 -7.53
C ASN A 92 -5.24 15.34 -6.01
N MET A 93 -4.73 14.28 -5.35
CA MET A 93 -4.79 14.09 -3.89
C MET A 93 -3.40 13.91 -3.26
N ASP A 94 -2.34 14.38 -3.93
CA ASP A 94 -0.96 14.20 -3.50
C ASP A 94 -0.71 14.79 -2.11
N TYR A 95 -0.14 14.01 -1.21
CA TYR A 95 0.25 14.43 0.13
C TYR A 95 -0.91 15.06 0.93
N MET A 96 -2.16 14.75 0.61
CA MET A 96 -3.32 15.37 1.24
C MET A 96 -3.30 15.24 2.77
N PHE A 97 -2.89 14.08 3.29
CA PHE A 97 -2.77 13.76 4.71
C PHE A 97 -1.33 13.45 5.13
N PHE A 98 -0.34 14.02 4.42
CA PHE A 98 1.07 13.85 4.80
C PHE A 98 1.29 14.32 6.24
N LEU A 99 1.86 13.47 7.10
CA LEU A 99 2.08 13.75 8.53
C LEU A 99 0.81 14.06 9.35
N ALA A 100 -0.39 13.76 8.84
CA ALA A 100 -1.63 13.88 9.61
C ALA A 100 -1.79 12.67 10.55
N THR A 101 -0.96 12.63 11.60
CA THR A 101 -0.75 11.43 12.43
C THR A 101 -2.00 10.93 13.15
N ASP A 102 -2.95 11.80 13.47
CA ASP A 102 -4.20 11.45 14.15
C ASP A 102 -5.38 11.17 13.19
N PHE A 103 -5.22 11.42 11.89
CA PHE A 103 -6.33 11.34 10.94
C PHE A 103 -6.77 9.90 10.70
N ASN A 104 -8.05 9.62 10.98
CA ASN A 104 -8.65 8.30 10.77
C ASN A 104 -10.16 8.37 10.50
N GLN A 105 -10.66 9.45 9.91
CA GLN A 105 -12.08 9.61 9.62
C GLN A 105 -12.50 8.83 8.38
N ASP A 106 -13.75 8.35 8.40
CA ASP A 106 -14.34 7.62 7.28
C ASP A 106 -14.45 8.51 6.04
N ILE A 107 -13.79 8.05 4.97
CA ILE A 107 -13.73 8.64 3.63
C ILE A 107 -14.09 7.59 2.55
N SER A 108 -14.76 6.51 2.96
CA SER A 108 -15.08 5.39 2.08
C SER A 108 -16.07 5.74 0.95
N ASP A 109 -16.85 6.81 1.13
CA ASP A 109 -17.85 7.29 0.17
C ASP A 109 -17.31 8.37 -0.80
N TRP A 110 -16.02 8.72 -0.72
CA TRP A 110 -15.41 9.65 -1.67
C TRP A 110 -15.41 9.09 -3.09
N ASP A 111 -15.74 9.95 -4.05
CA ASP A 111 -15.59 9.68 -5.48
C ASP A 111 -14.15 10.00 -5.89
N THR A 112 -13.41 8.97 -6.30
CA THR A 112 -12.02 9.06 -6.75
C THR A 112 -11.85 8.81 -8.25
N SER A 113 -12.96 8.67 -9.00
CA SER A 113 -12.94 8.25 -10.41
C SER A 113 -12.18 9.19 -11.35
N ALA A 114 -12.04 10.47 -10.97
CA ALA A 114 -11.28 11.47 -11.70
C ALA A 114 -9.83 11.65 -11.20
N VAL A 115 -9.44 11.01 -10.09
CA VAL A 115 -8.13 11.18 -9.47
C VAL A 115 -7.06 10.47 -10.30
N THR A 116 -6.03 11.21 -10.72
CA THR A 116 -4.93 10.66 -11.50
C THR A 116 -3.66 10.45 -10.68
N SER A 117 -3.54 11.11 -9.52
CA SER A 117 -2.35 11.09 -8.66
C SER A 117 -2.73 11.02 -7.18
N MET A 118 -2.13 10.07 -6.46
CA MET A 118 -2.31 9.84 -5.02
C MET A 118 -0.96 9.77 -4.29
N ILE A 119 0.05 10.47 -4.80
CA ILE A 119 1.43 10.40 -4.30
C ILE A 119 1.44 10.80 -2.83
N GLY A 120 1.92 9.91 -1.96
CA GLY A 120 2.09 10.21 -0.54
C GLY A 120 0.81 10.61 0.19
N MET A 121 -0.39 10.28 -0.35
CA MET A 121 -1.66 10.77 0.20
C MET A 121 -1.79 10.50 1.70
N PHE A 122 -1.30 9.36 2.19
CA PHE A 122 -1.27 8.94 3.59
C PHE A 122 0.15 8.72 4.13
N PHE A 123 1.17 9.33 3.52
CA PHE A 123 2.54 9.21 4.00
C PHE A 123 2.64 9.73 5.44
N GLN A 124 3.03 8.86 6.38
CA GLN A 124 3.08 9.13 7.82
C GLN A 124 1.72 9.50 8.45
N ALA A 125 0.60 9.11 7.84
CA ALA A 125 -0.71 9.10 8.51
C ALA A 125 -0.81 7.86 9.41
N GLU A 126 -0.06 7.89 10.52
CA GLU A 126 0.32 6.72 11.31
C GLU A 126 -0.85 5.82 11.73
N VAL A 127 -2.00 6.41 12.07
CA VAL A 127 -3.17 5.69 12.59
C VAL A 127 -4.27 5.44 11.55
N PHE A 128 -4.09 5.91 10.32
CA PHE A 128 -5.09 5.78 9.26
C PHE A 128 -5.33 4.31 8.88
N ASN A 129 -6.59 3.86 8.94
CA ASN A 129 -6.96 2.48 8.66
C ASN A 129 -8.41 2.33 8.16
N GLN A 130 -8.90 3.29 7.37
CA GLN A 130 -10.29 3.32 6.91
C GLN A 130 -10.53 2.51 5.64
N LYS A 131 -11.77 2.04 5.47
CA LYS A 131 -12.17 1.10 4.40
C LYS A 131 -12.31 1.78 3.04
N ILE A 132 -11.18 1.99 2.37
CA ILE A 132 -11.09 2.63 1.05
C ILE A 132 -11.09 1.66 -0.13
N GLY A 133 -11.43 0.38 0.09
CA GLY A 133 -11.43 -0.63 -0.97
C GLY A 133 -12.47 -0.39 -2.09
N LYS A 134 -13.44 0.52 -1.89
CA LYS A 134 -14.47 0.87 -2.88
C LYS A 134 -14.07 2.01 -3.82
N TRP A 135 -12.94 2.65 -3.60
CA TRP A 135 -12.46 3.74 -4.43
C TRP A 135 -12.23 3.27 -5.87
N ASP A 136 -12.61 4.11 -6.82
CA ASP A 136 -12.27 3.93 -8.23
C ASP A 136 -10.87 4.46 -8.47
N THR A 137 -9.92 3.57 -8.73
CA THR A 137 -8.52 3.88 -9.00
C THR A 137 -8.15 3.77 -10.47
N SER A 138 -9.14 3.58 -11.36
CA SER A 138 -8.91 3.29 -12.78
C SER A 138 -8.19 4.40 -13.57
N ALA A 139 -8.23 5.65 -13.07
CA ALA A 139 -7.52 6.79 -13.65
C ALA A 139 -6.15 7.06 -13.00
N VAL A 140 -5.81 6.39 -11.89
CA VAL A 140 -4.59 6.66 -11.12
C VAL A 140 -3.38 6.09 -11.87
N THR A 141 -2.38 6.93 -12.09
CA THR A 141 -1.12 6.53 -12.76
C THR A 141 0.08 6.47 -11.83
N ASP A 142 0.00 7.11 -10.67
CA ASP A 142 1.07 7.25 -9.69
C ASP A 142 0.58 6.99 -8.25
N MET A 143 1.20 6.01 -7.59
CA MET A 143 0.93 5.60 -6.20
C MET A 143 2.20 5.67 -5.33
N ILE A 144 3.19 6.48 -5.71
CA ILE A 144 4.43 6.63 -4.95
C ILE A 144 4.13 7.03 -3.50
N ASP A 145 4.78 6.41 -2.53
CA ASP A 145 4.71 6.76 -1.10
C ASP A 145 3.30 6.72 -0.48
N MET A 146 2.27 6.21 -1.18
CA MET A 146 0.86 6.41 -0.80
C MET A 146 0.55 6.06 0.65
N PHE A 147 1.12 4.97 1.18
CA PHE A 147 0.97 4.51 2.57
C PHE A 147 2.31 4.36 3.31
N ASN A 148 3.39 4.98 2.82
CA ASN A 148 4.68 4.90 3.50
C ASN A 148 4.53 5.32 4.97
N ALA A 149 5.02 4.52 5.91
CA ALA A 149 4.90 4.73 7.36
C ALA A 149 3.46 4.95 7.89
N ALA A 150 2.42 4.52 7.16
CA ALA A 150 1.05 4.43 7.69
C ALA A 150 0.91 3.15 8.53
N TYR A 151 1.52 3.15 9.72
CA TYR A 151 1.74 1.94 10.53
C TYR A 151 0.49 1.10 10.81
N ALA A 152 -0.68 1.74 10.95
CA ALA A 152 -1.94 1.06 11.22
C ALA A 152 -2.63 0.49 9.97
N PHE A 153 -2.24 0.91 8.76
CA PHE A 153 -2.97 0.59 7.53
C PHE A 153 -2.90 -0.90 7.19
N ASN A 154 -4.05 -1.56 7.15
CA ASN A 154 -4.18 -2.97 6.79
C ASN A 154 -5.58 -3.30 6.25
N GLN A 155 -6.18 -2.38 5.49
CA GLN A 155 -7.49 -2.58 4.87
C GLN A 155 -7.38 -3.30 3.53
N TYR A 156 -8.46 -4.01 3.16
CA TYR A 156 -8.51 -4.70 1.88
C TYR A 156 -8.69 -3.72 0.72
N ILE A 157 -7.79 -3.79 -0.26
CA ILE A 157 -7.72 -2.95 -1.46
C ILE A 157 -7.47 -3.81 -2.72
N GLY A 158 -7.77 -5.11 -2.64
CA GLY A 158 -7.53 -6.04 -3.75
C GLY A 158 -8.42 -5.78 -4.98
N ASP A 159 -9.54 -5.07 -4.81
CA ASP A 159 -10.49 -4.73 -5.88
C ASP A 159 -10.10 -3.45 -6.65
N TRP A 160 -9.01 -2.78 -6.29
CA TRP A 160 -8.54 -1.60 -7.00
C TRP A 160 -8.12 -1.92 -8.44
N ASN A 161 -8.48 -1.04 -9.37
CA ASN A 161 -8.05 -1.13 -10.76
C ASN A 161 -6.68 -0.46 -10.92
N THR A 162 -5.63 -1.27 -11.04
CA THR A 162 -4.24 -0.83 -11.14
C THR A 162 -3.68 -0.82 -12.56
N ALA A 163 -4.49 -1.10 -13.59
CA ALA A 163 -4.03 -1.26 -14.97
C ALA A 163 -3.38 0.00 -15.58
N ALA A 164 -3.71 1.19 -15.06
CA ALA A 164 -3.13 2.46 -15.48
C ALA A 164 -1.87 2.86 -14.68
N VAL A 165 -1.57 2.17 -13.57
CA VAL A 165 -0.49 2.54 -12.66
C VAL A 165 0.86 2.24 -13.29
N THR A 166 1.71 3.27 -13.34
CA THR A 166 3.05 3.16 -13.93
C THR A 166 4.16 3.04 -12.89
N THR A 167 3.89 3.42 -11.65
CA THR A 167 4.84 3.36 -10.53
C THR A 167 4.11 3.01 -9.24
N MET A 168 4.65 2.02 -8.52
CA MET A 168 4.22 1.61 -7.18
C MET A 168 5.38 1.75 -6.18
N ALA A 169 6.37 2.57 -6.51
CA ALA A 169 7.57 2.73 -5.71
C ALA A 169 7.20 3.23 -4.31
N ALA A 170 7.75 2.59 -3.29
CA ALA A 170 7.53 2.96 -1.90
C ALA A 170 6.03 3.05 -1.51
N MET A 171 5.13 2.23 -2.07
CA MET A 171 3.71 2.29 -1.72
C MET A 171 3.39 1.87 -0.26
N PHE A 172 4.01 0.81 0.26
CA PHE A 172 3.82 0.25 1.61
C PHE A 172 5.08 0.15 2.52
N PRO A 173 6.14 0.97 2.40
CA PRO A 173 7.25 0.91 3.33
C PRO A 173 6.82 1.12 4.77
N ASN A 174 7.41 0.33 5.68
CA ASN A 174 7.18 0.44 7.12
C ASN A 174 5.69 0.43 7.52
N THR A 175 4.88 -0.40 6.88
CA THR A 175 3.47 -0.61 7.25
C THR A 175 3.25 -1.97 7.92
N ASN A 176 2.00 -2.28 8.29
CA ASN A 176 1.55 -3.61 8.70
C ASN A 176 0.66 -4.26 7.63
N PHE A 177 0.84 -3.90 6.36
CA PHE A 177 -0.06 -4.30 5.29
C PHE A 177 0.12 -5.78 4.97
N ASN A 178 -0.98 -6.55 5.03
CA ASN A 178 -0.93 -7.98 4.72
C ASN A 178 -2.26 -8.48 4.16
N ARG A 179 -2.80 -7.75 3.17
CA ARG A 179 -4.04 -8.09 2.46
C ARG A 179 -3.78 -8.55 1.04
N ASP A 180 -4.65 -9.45 0.58
CA ASP A 180 -4.54 -10.02 -0.76
C ASP A 180 -4.69 -8.92 -1.84
N ILE A 181 -3.64 -8.83 -2.66
CA ILE A 181 -3.50 -7.93 -3.82
C ILE A 181 -3.08 -8.73 -5.08
N SER A 182 -3.33 -10.04 -5.06
CA SER A 182 -2.96 -10.94 -6.15
C SER A 182 -3.66 -10.63 -7.49
N GLN A 183 -4.78 -9.91 -7.45
CA GLN A 183 -5.59 -9.56 -8.63
C GLN A 183 -5.19 -8.25 -9.30
N TRP A 184 -4.21 -7.52 -8.75
CA TRP A 184 -3.73 -6.29 -9.37
C TRP A 184 -3.11 -6.53 -10.74
N ASP A 185 -3.42 -5.66 -11.70
CA ASP A 185 -2.78 -5.62 -13.00
C ASP A 185 -1.52 -4.76 -12.92
N THR A 186 -0.36 -5.42 -12.95
CA THR A 186 0.95 -4.76 -12.86
C THR A 186 1.66 -4.60 -14.20
N SER A 187 1.00 -4.92 -15.32
CA SER A 187 1.61 -4.93 -16.67
C SER A 187 2.12 -3.54 -17.11
N ALA A 188 1.53 -2.47 -16.55
CA ALA A 188 1.94 -1.09 -16.77
C ALA A 188 3.00 -0.58 -15.79
N VAL A 189 3.37 -1.32 -14.75
CA VAL A 189 4.29 -0.85 -13.72
C VAL A 189 5.74 -0.92 -14.21
N ARG A 190 6.47 0.18 -14.05
CA ARG A 190 7.89 0.31 -14.41
C ARG A 190 8.81 0.33 -13.19
N ASN A 191 8.31 0.80 -12.05
CA ASN A 191 9.07 0.95 -10.81
C ASN A 191 8.31 0.32 -9.63
N MET A 192 8.95 -0.64 -8.96
CA MET A 192 8.47 -1.31 -7.73
C MET A 192 9.48 -1.15 -6.57
N GLY A 193 10.44 -0.22 -6.71
CA GLY A 193 11.48 0.01 -5.72
C GLY A 193 10.89 0.34 -4.35
N SER A 194 11.43 -0.28 -3.29
CA SER A 194 10.99 -0.11 -1.90
C SER A 194 9.51 -0.41 -1.63
N MET A 195 8.75 -1.02 -2.54
CA MET A 195 7.28 -1.13 -2.42
C MET A 195 6.82 -1.72 -1.07
N PHE A 196 7.54 -2.71 -0.54
CA PHE A 196 7.28 -3.35 0.76
C PHE A 196 8.47 -3.21 1.72
N GLY A 197 9.35 -2.21 1.51
CA GLY A 197 10.55 -2.02 2.31
C GLY A 197 10.22 -1.72 3.78
N GLY A 198 10.56 -2.62 4.70
CA GLY A 198 10.28 -2.50 6.13
C GLY A 198 8.88 -2.96 6.53
N ASP A 199 8.05 -3.43 5.59
CA ASP A 199 6.79 -4.11 5.93
C ASP A 199 7.10 -5.53 6.43
N ARG A 200 7.30 -5.65 7.74
CA ARG A 200 7.66 -6.90 8.39
C ARG A 200 6.54 -7.95 8.33
N ALA A 201 5.30 -7.55 8.08
CA ALA A 201 4.12 -8.41 8.11
C ALA A 201 3.75 -8.97 6.74
N PHE A 202 4.14 -8.29 5.65
CA PHE A 202 3.74 -8.64 4.30
C PHE A 202 4.18 -10.06 3.89
N ASN A 203 3.21 -10.90 3.52
CA ASN A 203 3.49 -12.26 3.05
C ASN A 203 2.37 -12.77 2.12
N GLN A 204 1.93 -11.95 1.16
CA GLN A 204 0.84 -12.26 0.23
C GLN A 204 1.32 -12.80 -1.10
N ALA A 205 0.47 -13.60 -1.76
CA ALA A 205 0.82 -14.32 -2.98
C ALA A 205 0.80 -13.40 -4.22
N ILE A 206 1.95 -12.78 -4.51
CA ILE A 206 2.15 -11.86 -5.65
C ILE A 206 2.93 -12.50 -6.83
N GLY A 207 3.13 -13.81 -6.79
CA GLY A 207 3.82 -14.53 -7.88
C GLY A 207 3.08 -14.54 -9.23
N GLY A 208 1.84 -14.04 -9.27
CA GLY A 208 1.04 -13.92 -10.50
C GLY A 208 1.14 -12.56 -11.20
N TRP A 209 1.83 -11.59 -10.62
CA TRP A 209 2.02 -10.27 -11.21
C TRP A 209 2.84 -10.32 -12.51
N ASP A 210 2.47 -9.46 -13.46
CA ASP A 210 3.25 -9.21 -14.68
C ASP A 210 4.35 -8.20 -14.35
N THR A 211 5.59 -8.66 -14.29
CA THR A 211 6.77 -7.81 -14.04
C THR A 211 7.57 -7.49 -15.29
N SER A 212 7.08 -7.87 -16.49
CA SER A 212 7.82 -7.77 -17.75
C SER A 212 8.17 -6.34 -18.17
N ALA A 213 7.52 -5.34 -17.58
CA ALA A 213 7.80 -3.93 -17.81
C ALA A 213 8.67 -3.27 -16.72
N VAL A 214 8.93 -3.95 -15.60
CA VAL A 214 9.62 -3.38 -14.45
C VAL A 214 11.12 -3.24 -14.73
N SER A 215 11.66 -2.05 -14.45
CA SER A 215 13.10 -1.77 -14.55
C SER A 215 13.79 -1.63 -13.19
N ASP A 216 13.05 -1.32 -12.12
CA ASP A 216 13.61 -1.13 -10.78
C ASP A 216 12.83 -1.93 -9.73
N MET A 217 13.54 -2.80 -9.03
CA MET A 217 13.07 -3.60 -7.89
C MET A 217 13.97 -3.41 -6.65
N SER A 218 14.80 -2.35 -6.64
CA SER A 218 15.70 -2.07 -5.52
C SER A 218 14.92 -1.94 -4.21
N PHE A 219 15.43 -2.52 -3.13
CA PHE A 219 14.83 -2.48 -1.79
C PHE A 219 13.38 -3.00 -1.68
N MET A 220 12.81 -3.64 -2.72
CA MET A 220 11.39 -3.97 -2.79
C MET A 220 10.87 -4.74 -1.57
N PHE A 221 11.67 -5.65 -1.02
CA PHE A 221 11.39 -6.44 0.18
C PHE A 221 12.47 -6.26 1.27
N ALA A 222 13.23 -5.16 1.25
CA ALA A 222 14.23 -4.90 2.28
C ALA A 222 13.55 -4.86 3.65
N ASN A 223 14.01 -5.64 4.63
CA ASN A 223 13.44 -5.79 5.97
C ASN A 223 11.99 -6.31 6.00
N ALA A 224 11.52 -6.96 4.93
CA ALA A 224 10.22 -7.66 4.91
C ALA A 224 10.38 -9.05 5.55
N GLU A 225 10.59 -9.07 6.88
CA GLU A 225 11.01 -10.25 7.67
C GLU A 225 10.16 -11.51 7.43
N SER A 226 8.84 -11.36 7.23
CA SER A 226 7.90 -12.47 7.04
C SER A 226 7.78 -12.97 5.59
N PHE A 227 8.31 -12.24 4.61
CA PHE A 227 8.03 -12.50 3.21
C PHE A 227 8.71 -13.80 2.73
N ASN A 228 7.91 -14.77 2.26
CA ASN A 228 8.44 -16.05 1.77
C ASN A 228 7.53 -16.70 0.71
N ARG A 229 7.09 -15.90 -0.26
CA ARG A 229 6.21 -16.36 -1.35
C ARG A 229 6.96 -16.64 -2.64
N ASP A 230 6.39 -17.53 -3.44
CA ASP A 230 6.94 -17.96 -4.72
C ASP A 230 6.90 -16.81 -5.73
N LEU A 231 8.06 -16.45 -6.28
CA LEU A 231 8.27 -15.44 -7.30
C LEU A 231 8.89 -16.01 -8.59
N SER A 232 8.92 -17.34 -8.74
CA SER A 232 9.58 -18.02 -9.85
C SER A 232 9.00 -17.67 -11.22
N ARG A 233 7.79 -17.12 -11.29
CA ARG A 233 7.10 -16.72 -12.54
C ARG A 233 7.36 -15.29 -12.98
N TRP A 234 8.03 -14.48 -12.17
CA TRP A 234 8.34 -13.11 -12.53
C TRP A 234 9.29 -13.04 -13.73
N ASP A 235 8.96 -12.17 -14.68
CA ASP A 235 9.84 -11.79 -15.78
C ASP A 235 10.73 -10.64 -15.31
N THR A 236 12.02 -10.92 -15.16
CA THR A 236 13.03 -9.95 -14.73
C THR A 236 13.90 -9.44 -15.89
N SER A 237 13.58 -9.80 -17.14
CA SER A 237 14.42 -9.54 -18.32
C SER A 237 14.64 -8.05 -18.61
N ARG A 238 13.82 -7.16 -18.04
CA ARG A 238 13.95 -5.69 -18.15
C ARG A 238 14.52 -5.01 -16.89
N VAL A 239 14.72 -5.75 -15.80
CA VAL A 239 15.19 -5.20 -14.54
C VAL A 239 16.64 -4.74 -14.67
N ILE A 240 16.91 -3.53 -14.18
CA ILE A 240 18.22 -2.87 -14.16
C ILE A 240 18.80 -2.93 -12.74
N SER A 241 17.97 -2.70 -11.71
CA SER A 241 18.41 -2.69 -10.31
C SER A 241 17.62 -3.66 -9.44
N MET A 242 18.36 -4.49 -8.69
CA MET A 242 17.88 -5.36 -7.61
C MET A 242 18.67 -5.10 -6.32
N GLN A 243 19.27 -3.92 -6.19
CA GLN A 243 20.04 -3.53 -5.00
C GLN A 243 19.21 -3.75 -3.75
N SER A 244 19.77 -4.47 -2.76
CA SER A 244 19.13 -4.72 -1.46
C SER A 244 17.69 -5.27 -1.52
N MET A 245 17.29 -5.91 -2.62
CA MET A 245 15.89 -6.30 -2.84
C MET A 245 15.31 -7.15 -1.72
N PHE A 246 16.11 -8.02 -1.11
CA PHE A 246 15.75 -8.90 0.02
C PHE A 246 16.67 -8.70 1.24
N ASP A 247 17.30 -7.53 1.36
CA ASP A 247 18.18 -7.22 2.49
C ASP A 247 17.39 -7.25 3.81
N GLY A 248 17.67 -8.18 4.72
CA GLY A 248 16.91 -8.37 5.97
C GLY A 248 15.54 -9.04 5.78
N ALA A 249 15.28 -9.70 4.64
CA ALA A 249 14.09 -10.52 4.45
C ALA A 249 14.30 -11.92 5.06
N ASP A 250 14.33 -12.00 6.38
CA ASP A 250 14.78 -13.17 7.17
C ASP A 250 14.16 -14.51 6.72
N SER A 251 12.87 -14.50 6.41
CA SER A 251 12.13 -15.71 6.02
C SER A 251 12.32 -16.13 4.56
N PHE A 252 12.87 -15.28 3.70
CA PHE A 252 12.87 -15.50 2.26
C PHE A 252 13.87 -16.59 1.86
N ASN A 253 13.36 -17.70 1.30
CA ASN A 253 14.19 -18.80 0.83
C ASN A 253 13.56 -19.55 -0.35
N ARG A 254 13.08 -18.80 -1.36
CA ARG A 254 12.41 -19.35 -2.55
C ARG A 254 13.33 -19.45 -3.76
N PRO A 255 13.16 -20.48 -4.61
CA PRO A 255 13.99 -20.63 -5.79
C PRO A 255 13.68 -19.53 -6.81
N ILE A 256 14.68 -18.69 -7.06
CA ILE A 256 14.64 -17.59 -8.03
C ILE A 256 15.80 -17.66 -9.04
N GLY A 257 16.59 -18.74 -9.00
CA GLY A 257 17.74 -18.93 -9.90
C GLY A 257 17.38 -19.01 -11.39
N ASN A 258 16.08 -19.06 -11.73
CA ASN A 258 15.58 -19.03 -13.10
C ASN A 258 15.33 -17.62 -13.65
N TRP A 259 15.45 -16.58 -12.83
CA TRP A 259 15.30 -15.19 -13.29
C TRP A 259 16.35 -14.80 -14.33
N ASP A 260 15.91 -14.06 -15.35
CA ASP A 260 16.79 -13.43 -16.33
C ASP A 260 17.40 -12.16 -15.74
N ILE A 261 18.70 -12.18 -15.51
CA ILE A 261 19.46 -11.06 -14.95
C ILE A 261 20.44 -10.43 -15.94
N ALA A 262 20.25 -10.67 -17.25
CA ALA A 262 21.19 -10.21 -18.27
C ALA A 262 21.32 -8.67 -18.33
N ARG A 263 20.27 -7.93 -17.95
CA ARG A 263 20.25 -6.46 -17.93
C ARG A 263 20.52 -5.84 -16.56
N VAL A 264 20.58 -6.66 -15.51
CA VAL A 264 20.79 -6.18 -14.14
C VAL A 264 22.21 -5.65 -14.00
N THR A 265 22.33 -4.41 -13.52
CA THR A 265 23.61 -3.74 -13.26
C THR A 265 23.98 -3.76 -11.78
N THR A 266 23.00 -3.87 -10.87
CA THR A 266 23.21 -3.80 -9.41
C THR A 266 22.43 -4.88 -8.67
N MET A 267 23.14 -5.68 -7.89
CA MET A 267 22.66 -6.69 -6.93
C MET A 267 23.44 -6.57 -5.60
N GLU A 268 24.00 -5.38 -5.33
CA GLU A 268 24.70 -5.10 -4.07
C GLU A 268 23.73 -5.34 -2.90
N ASP A 269 24.23 -6.04 -1.89
CA ASP A 269 23.49 -6.39 -0.67
C ASP A 269 22.13 -7.08 -0.90
N MET A 270 21.89 -7.67 -2.08
CA MET A 270 20.57 -8.19 -2.48
C MET A 270 19.93 -9.12 -1.44
N PHE A 271 20.72 -9.95 -0.76
CA PHE A 271 20.27 -10.84 0.32
C PHE A 271 21.04 -10.59 1.63
N ARG A 272 21.66 -9.42 1.80
CA ARG A 272 22.39 -9.11 3.04
C ARG A 272 21.45 -9.33 4.23
N THR A 273 21.91 -10.01 5.27
CA THR A 273 21.10 -10.32 6.46
C THR A 273 19.79 -11.10 6.22
N ALA A 274 19.54 -11.65 5.02
CA ALA A 274 18.42 -12.57 4.79
C ALA A 274 18.76 -13.94 5.40
N GLU A 275 18.51 -14.10 6.69
CA GLU A 275 19.09 -15.17 7.52
C GLU A 275 18.87 -16.58 6.94
N LEU A 276 17.67 -16.89 6.45
CA LEU A 276 17.34 -18.23 5.93
C LEU A 276 17.70 -18.45 4.46
N PHE A 277 18.21 -17.43 3.76
CA PHE A 277 18.46 -17.52 2.33
C PHE A 277 19.58 -18.53 2.03
N ASN A 278 19.25 -19.57 1.27
CA ASN A 278 20.18 -20.61 0.83
C ASN A 278 19.67 -21.28 -0.46
N GLN A 279 19.84 -20.62 -1.59
CA GLN A 279 19.34 -21.09 -2.90
C GLN A 279 20.46 -21.25 -3.93
N ASN A 280 20.23 -22.14 -4.91
CA ASN A 280 21.15 -22.31 -6.03
C ASN A 280 20.97 -21.17 -7.05
N LEU A 281 21.99 -20.32 -7.15
CA LEU A 281 22.02 -19.18 -8.07
C LEU A 281 23.10 -19.34 -9.17
N CYS A 282 23.46 -20.57 -9.51
CA CYS A 282 24.56 -20.82 -10.46
C CYS A 282 24.33 -20.30 -11.87
N ALA A 283 23.07 -20.09 -12.28
CA ALA A 283 22.74 -19.42 -13.52
C ALA A 283 23.27 -17.98 -13.60
N TRP A 284 23.51 -17.35 -12.44
CA TRP A 284 23.89 -15.93 -12.34
C TRP A 284 25.41 -15.71 -12.35
N LYS A 285 26.21 -16.78 -12.38
CA LYS A 285 27.67 -16.73 -12.19
C LYS A 285 28.42 -15.79 -13.16
N ASN A 286 27.90 -15.62 -14.37
CA ASN A 286 28.52 -14.81 -15.42
C ASN A 286 27.96 -13.38 -15.50
N SER A 287 27.08 -12.97 -14.59
CA SER A 287 26.51 -11.62 -14.58
C SER A 287 27.61 -10.57 -14.33
N ALA A 288 27.53 -9.45 -15.06
CA ALA A 288 28.42 -8.30 -14.87
C ALA A 288 27.95 -7.34 -13.75
N ALA A 289 26.81 -7.60 -13.13
CA ALA A 289 26.27 -6.72 -12.08
C ALA A 289 27.23 -6.53 -10.91
N LEU A 290 27.12 -5.41 -10.20
CA LEU A 290 27.76 -5.21 -8.89
C LEU A 290 27.08 -6.13 -7.86
N LYS A 291 27.88 -6.85 -7.06
CA LYS A 291 27.41 -7.90 -6.13
C LYS A 291 28.05 -7.80 -4.74
N THR A 292 28.58 -6.63 -4.41
CA THR A 292 29.21 -6.38 -3.11
C THR A 292 28.24 -6.77 -2.00
N GLY A 293 28.69 -7.61 -1.05
CA GLY A 293 27.91 -7.98 0.13
C GLY A 293 26.66 -8.83 -0.13
N MET A 294 26.45 -9.32 -1.37
CA MET A 294 25.20 -9.95 -1.82
C MET A 294 24.68 -11.06 -0.89
N PHE A 295 25.56 -11.86 -0.27
CA PHE A 295 25.20 -12.96 0.64
C PHE A 295 25.74 -12.77 2.06
N THR A 296 26.11 -11.56 2.46
CA THR A 296 26.61 -11.28 3.82
C THR A 296 25.53 -11.66 4.85
N ASP A 297 25.92 -12.38 5.90
CA ASP A 297 25.01 -12.83 6.98
C ASP A 297 23.79 -13.65 6.51
N THR A 298 23.98 -14.47 5.47
CA THR A 298 22.98 -15.46 5.00
C THR A 298 23.34 -16.88 5.42
N SER A 299 22.40 -17.82 5.28
CA SER A 299 22.64 -19.27 5.41
C SER A 299 23.33 -19.92 4.19
N CYS A 300 23.83 -19.14 3.24
CA CYS A 300 24.58 -19.66 2.10
C CYS A 300 25.88 -20.35 2.55
N PRO A 301 26.23 -21.52 1.99
CA PRO A 301 27.53 -22.15 2.23
C PRO A 301 28.74 -21.26 1.94
N HIS A 302 28.61 -20.33 0.98
CA HIS A 302 29.60 -19.29 0.68
C HIS A 302 28.97 -17.90 0.88
N PRO A 303 28.97 -17.35 2.10
CA PRO A 303 28.42 -16.02 2.38
C PRO A 303 29.35 -14.89 1.89
N GLY A 304 28.83 -13.66 1.90
CA GLY A 304 29.54 -12.46 1.47
C GLY A 304 29.43 -12.16 -0.02
N THR A 305 30.46 -11.53 -0.60
CA THR A 305 30.50 -11.19 -2.03
C THR A 305 30.81 -12.44 -2.87
N PRO A 306 29.98 -12.83 -3.86
CA PRO A 306 30.28 -13.98 -4.71
C PRO A 306 31.57 -13.78 -5.52
N THR A 307 32.39 -14.83 -5.58
CA THR A 307 33.62 -14.84 -6.39
C THR A 307 33.76 -16.16 -7.16
N GLY A 308 34.25 -16.09 -8.40
CA GLY A 308 34.45 -17.27 -9.25
C GLY A 308 33.18 -18.10 -9.43
N ASN A 309 33.23 -19.37 -8.98
CA ASN A 309 32.11 -20.32 -9.05
C ASN A 309 31.26 -20.38 -7.76
N GLN A 310 31.44 -19.45 -6.81
CA GLN A 310 30.67 -19.41 -5.57
C GLN A 310 29.49 -18.45 -5.73
N PHE A 311 28.28 -19.00 -5.87
CA PHE A 311 27.04 -18.24 -6.00
C PHE A 311 26.01 -18.81 -5.03
N CYS A 312 26.13 -18.38 -3.77
CA CYS A 312 25.54 -18.99 -2.56
C CYS A 312 26.05 -20.43 -2.30
N VAL A 313 25.96 -21.29 -3.31
CA VAL A 313 26.50 -22.65 -3.38
C VAL A 313 27.70 -22.72 -4.35
N THR A 314 28.42 -23.84 -4.35
CA THR A 314 29.48 -24.09 -5.35
C THR A 314 28.85 -24.51 -6.68
N CYS A 315 29.13 -23.76 -7.74
CA CYS A 315 28.65 -24.05 -9.09
C CYS A 315 29.56 -25.04 -9.82
N PRO A 316 28.98 -25.89 -10.70
CA PRO A 316 29.78 -26.75 -11.56
C PRO A 316 30.78 -25.92 -12.40
N ALA A 317 32.00 -26.43 -12.49
CA ALA A 317 32.95 -25.96 -13.48
C ALA A 317 32.34 -26.16 -14.88
N SER A 318 32.38 -25.10 -15.68
CA SER A 318 31.98 -25.14 -17.10
C SER A 318 32.91 -26.04 -17.91
#